data_AF-A0A9X1DFB0-F1
#
_entry.id   AF-A0A9X1DFB0-F1
#
_cell.length_a   1.000
_cell.length_b   1.000
_cell.length_c   1.000
_cell.angle_alpha   90.00
_cell.angle_beta   90.00
_cell.angle_gamma   90.00
#
_symmetry.space_group_name_H-M   'P 1'
#
loop_
_entity.id
_entity.type
_entity.pdbx_description
1 polymer ?
#
loop_
_entity_poly.entity_id
_entity_poly.type
_entity_poly.pdbx_seq_one_letter_code
_entity_poly.pdbx_strand_id
1 'polypeptide(L)'
;MIAMNTEILLLDLGVAEVKVAASLAGALALIETTSFDFAILDVNLGEGENCLPIAERLTRDGVRFAFATGMGDEMVLPEAYGDAMILKKPYGFEDLAHLLSDEPNSE
;
A
#
# COMPACT_ATOMS: atom_id res chain seq x y z
N MET A 1 14.46 -16.73 -5.96
CA MET A 1 15.20 -15.63 -5.33
C MET A 1 14.34 -15.15 -4.17
N ILE A 2 14.93 -14.95 -2.98
CA ILE A 2 14.21 -14.89 -1.70
C ILE A 2 13.16 -13.78 -1.77
N ALA A 3 11.88 -14.16 -1.75
CA ALA A 3 10.77 -13.24 -1.54
C ALA A 3 10.92 -12.73 -0.10
N MET A 4 11.61 -11.60 0.04
CA MET A 4 11.79 -10.94 1.33
C MET A 4 10.38 -10.57 1.81
N ASN A 5 9.98 -11.10 2.97
CA ASN A 5 8.62 -10.94 3.47
C ASN A 5 8.44 -9.47 3.87
N THR A 6 7.62 -8.70 3.15
CA THR A 6 7.38 -7.26 3.42
C THR A 6 7.06 -7.00 4.88
N GLU A 7 6.33 -7.93 5.53
CA GLU A 7 6.03 -7.87 6.96
C GLU A 7 7.29 -7.81 7.83
N ILE A 8 8.34 -8.56 7.51
CA ILE A 8 9.60 -8.58 8.28
C ILE A 8 10.30 -7.22 8.18
N LEU A 9 10.32 -6.62 6.98
CA LEU A 9 10.96 -5.31 6.77
C LEU A 9 10.21 -4.20 7.52
N LEU A 10 8.87 -4.23 7.49
CA LEU A 10 8.04 -3.28 8.22
C LEU A 10 8.22 -3.41 9.74
N LEU A 11 8.27 -4.65 10.26
CA LEU A 11 8.56 -4.89 11.67
C LEU A 11 9.95 -4.37 12.07
N ASP A 12 10.97 -4.55 11.22
CA ASP A 12 12.33 -4.04 11.45
C ASP A 12 12.39 -2.51 11.43
N LEU A 13 11.55 -1.87 10.60
CA LEU A 13 11.35 -0.42 10.56
C LEU A 13 10.58 0.13 11.78
N GLY A 14 10.15 -0.72 12.70
CA GLY A 14 9.44 -0.33 13.92
C GLY A 14 7.92 -0.27 13.77
N VAL A 15 7.35 -0.81 12.69
CA VAL A 15 5.89 -0.97 12.58
C VAL A 15 5.44 -2.01 13.59
N ALA A 16 4.48 -1.65 14.45
CA ALA A 16 4.04 -2.51 15.54
C ALA A 16 3.25 -3.74 15.06
N GLU A 17 2.44 -3.58 14.02
CA GLU A 17 1.58 -4.63 13.49
C GLU A 17 1.42 -4.45 11.98
N VAL A 18 1.62 -5.53 11.23
CA VAL A 18 1.42 -5.57 9.79
C VAL A 18 0.32 -6.57 9.50
N LYS A 19 -0.70 -6.16 8.74
CA LYS A 19 -1.74 -7.06 8.24
C LYS A 19 -1.70 -7.10 6.73
N VAL A 20 -1.75 -8.31 6.18
CA VAL A 20 -1.75 -8.55 4.75
C VAL A 20 -3.08 -9.18 4.35
N ALA A 21 -3.72 -8.61 3.33
CA ALA A 21 -4.87 -9.20 2.68
C ALA A 21 -4.53 -9.50 1.22
N ALA A 22 -4.83 -10.72 0.80
CA ALA A 22 -4.62 -11.18 -0.58
C ALA A 22 -5.87 -11.02 -1.47
N SER A 23 -6.93 -10.39 -0.97
CA SER A 23 -8.18 -10.17 -1.71
C SER A 23 -8.85 -8.87 -1.29
N LEU A 24 -9.65 -8.30 -2.19
CA LEU A 24 -10.42 -7.09 -1.93
C LEU A 24 -11.32 -7.24 -0.70
N ALA A 25 -12.07 -8.34 -0.63
CA ALA A 25 -12.97 -8.62 0.49
C ALA A 25 -12.23 -8.73 1.83
N GLY A 26 -11.06 -9.38 1.84
CA GLY A 26 -10.22 -9.49 3.04
C GLY A 26 -9.68 -8.14 3.50
N ALA A 27 -9.23 -7.31 2.56
CA ALA A 27 -8.71 -5.98 2.86
C ALA A 27 -9.80 -5.07 3.44
N LEU A 28 -11.00 -5.07 2.83
CA LEU A 28 -12.13 -4.29 3.34
C LEU A 28 -12.49 -4.74 4.76
N ALA A 29 -12.66 -6.04 5.01
CA ALA A 29 -12.99 -6.56 6.33
C ALA A 29 -11.94 -6.18 7.40
N LEU A 30 -10.66 -6.14 7.03
CA LEU A 30 -9.59 -5.67 7.91
C LEU A 30 -9.73 -4.19 8.23
N ILE A 31 -9.99 -3.33 7.24
CA ILE A 31 -10.18 -1.88 7.44
C ILE A 31 -11.44 -1.61 8.29
N GLU A 32 -12.46 -2.46 8.23
CA GLU A 32 -13.65 -2.30 9.08
C GLU A 32 -13.40 -2.65 10.55
N THR A 33 -12.46 -3.56 10.80
CA THR A 33 -12.20 -4.11 12.15
C THR A 33 -10.96 -3.51 12.81
N THR A 34 -10.09 -2.90 12.02
CA THR A 34 -8.78 -2.38 12.42
C THR A 34 -8.56 -1.02 11.78
N SER A 35 -8.17 -0.04 12.58
CA SER A 35 -7.66 1.24 12.07
C SER A 35 -6.18 1.10 11.72
N PHE A 36 -5.78 1.64 10.57
CA PHE A 36 -4.40 1.64 10.11
C PHE A 36 -3.89 3.07 10.01
N ASP A 37 -2.65 3.32 10.38
CA ASP A 37 -2.01 4.62 10.14
C ASP A 37 -1.59 4.78 8.67
N PHE A 38 -1.23 3.66 8.05
CA PHE A 38 -0.75 3.59 6.69
C PHE A 38 -1.13 2.25 6.01
N ALA A 39 -1.39 2.26 4.71
CA ALA A 39 -1.68 1.05 3.93
C ALA A 39 -0.96 1.01 2.56
N ILE A 40 -0.54 -0.18 2.14
CA ILE A 40 0.00 -0.42 0.79
C ILE A 40 -1.04 -1.20 -0.02
N LEU A 41 -1.52 -0.59 -1.09
CA LEU A 41 -2.53 -1.12 -2.00
C LEU A 41 -1.85 -1.72 -3.22
N ASP A 42 -1.87 -3.04 -3.33
CA ASP A 42 -1.44 -3.70 -4.56
C ASP A 42 -2.40 -3.37 -5.70
N VAL A 43 -1.89 -2.89 -6.83
CA VAL A 43 -2.73 -2.67 -8.02
C VAL A 43 -3.15 -4.00 -8.65
N ASN A 44 -2.36 -5.05 -8.43
CA ASN A 44 -2.61 -6.39 -8.94
C ASN A 44 -3.07 -7.31 -7.81
N LEU A 45 -4.30 -7.09 -7.32
CA LEU A 45 -4.97 -8.01 -6.38
C LEU A 45 -5.35 -9.36 -7.02
N GLY A 46 -5.04 -9.56 -8.30
CA GLY A 46 -5.49 -10.71 -9.09
C GLY A 46 -6.92 -10.55 -9.60
N GLU A 47 -7.29 -11.37 -10.58
CA GLU A 47 -8.67 -11.52 -11.08
C GLU A 47 -9.36 -10.24 -11.62
N GLY A 48 -8.60 -9.20 -11.94
CA GLY A 48 -9.16 -7.93 -12.44
C GLY A 48 -9.90 -7.14 -11.36
N GLU A 49 -9.69 -7.46 -10.08
CA GLU A 49 -10.19 -6.67 -8.97
C GLU A 49 -9.33 -5.42 -8.79
N ASN A 50 -9.96 -4.24 -8.90
CA ASN A 50 -9.28 -2.98 -8.66
C ASN A 50 -9.23 -2.69 -7.16
N CYS A 51 -8.10 -2.22 -6.66
CA CYS A 51 -7.93 -1.77 -5.27
C CYS A 51 -8.64 -0.44 -4.96
N LEU A 52 -9.33 0.16 -5.94
CA LEU A 52 -10.05 1.44 -5.84
C LEU A 52 -11.06 1.53 -4.67
N PRO A 53 -11.97 0.55 -4.46
CA PRO A 53 -12.84 0.53 -3.28
C PRO A 53 -12.10 0.54 -1.94
N ILE A 54 -10.90 -0.03 -1.89
CA ILE A 54 -10.06 0.00 -0.70
C ILE A 54 -9.49 1.41 -0.50
N ALA A 55 -8.99 2.02 -1.58
CA ALA A 55 -8.50 3.40 -1.57
C ALA A 55 -9.59 4.38 -1.11
N GLU A 56 -10.81 4.25 -1.65
CA GLU A 56 -11.94 5.11 -1.28
C GLU A 56 -12.26 4.99 0.21
N ARG A 57 -12.25 3.76 0.72
CA ARG A 57 -12.48 3.49 2.15
C ARG A 57 -11.38 4.14 3.00
N LEU A 58 -10.12 3.92 2.67
CA LEU A 58 -8.98 4.49 3.40
C LEU A 58 -9.02 6.03 3.38
N THR A 59 -9.31 6.65 2.24
CA THR A 59 -9.51 8.10 2.13
C THR A 59 -10.61 8.59 3.06
N ARG A 60 -11.75 7.88 3.10
CA ARG A 60 -12.87 8.24 3.99
C ARG A 60 -12.52 8.09 5.46
N ASP A 61 -11.75 7.06 5.80
CA ASP A 61 -11.25 6.80 7.15
C ASP A 61 -10.05 7.71 7.52
N GLY A 62 -9.58 8.56 6.60
CA GLY A 62 -8.48 9.51 6.83
C GLY A 62 -7.10 8.84 6.92
N VAL A 63 -6.98 7.62 6.38
CA VAL A 63 -5.77 6.79 6.42
C VAL A 63 -4.90 7.10 5.20
N ARG A 64 -3.58 7.24 5.42
CA ARG A 64 -2.62 7.43 4.34
C ARG A 64 -2.38 6.10 3.62
N PHE A 65 -2.18 6.12 2.31
CA PHE A 65 -1.88 4.90 1.57
C PHE A 65 -1.03 5.14 0.33
N ALA A 66 -0.39 4.07 -0.14
CA ALA A 66 0.35 4.04 -1.38
C ALA A 66 -0.07 2.91 -2.30
N PHE A 67 0.02 3.13 -3.61
CA PHE A 67 -0.26 2.12 -4.62
C PHE A 67 1.02 1.39 -5.04
N ALA A 68 1.06 0.08 -4.87
CA ALA A 68 2.15 -0.77 -5.32
C ALA A 68 1.89 -1.32 -6.73
N THR A 69 2.62 -0.82 -7.72
CA THR A 69 2.47 -1.18 -9.15
C THR A 69 3.57 -2.12 -9.65
N GLY A 70 3.21 -3.07 -10.51
CA GLY A 70 4.14 -3.98 -11.18
C GLY A 70 4.70 -3.42 -12.50
N MET A 71 5.81 -3.99 -12.99
CA MET A 71 6.26 -3.73 -14.37
C MET A 71 5.20 -4.17 -15.38
N GLY A 72 4.53 -3.21 -16.00
CA GLY A 72 3.46 -3.43 -16.99
C GLY A 72 2.07 -2.96 -16.54
N ASP A 73 1.92 -2.55 -15.28
CA ASP A 73 0.69 -2.00 -14.75
C ASP A 73 0.66 -0.48 -14.99
N GLU A 74 -0.04 -0.06 -16.03
CA GLU A 74 -0.35 1.36 -16.27
C GLU A 74 -1.57 1.73 -15.43
N MET A 75 -1.34 1.94 -14.13
CA MET A 75 -2.38 2.39 -13.21
C MET A 75 -2.73 3.84 -13.54
N VAL A 76 -3.87 4.05 -14.18
CA VAL A 76 -4.47 5.39 -14.28
C VAL A 76 -5.19 5.66 -12.97
N LEU A 77 -4.49 6.32 -12.04
CA LEU A 77 -5.13 6.79 -10.81
C LEU A 77 -6.14 7.89 -11.16
N PRO A 78 -7.39 7.79 -10.66
CA PRO A 78 -8.33 8.90 -10.70
C PRO A 78 -7.70 10.17 -10.10
N GLU A 79 -8.04 11.35 -10.61
CA GLU A 79 -7.55 12.64 -10.08
C GLU A 79 -7.79 12.79 -8.57
N ALA A 80 -8.82 12.13 -8.04
CA ALA A 80 -9.13 12.05 -6.61
C ALA A 80 -8.00 11.44 -5.75
N TYR A 81 -7.07 10.70 -6.36
CA TYR A 81 -5.92 10.07 -5.71
C TYR A 81 -4.58 10.64 -6.21
N GLY A 82 -4.59 11.81 -6.85
CA GLY A 82 -3.38 12.41 -7.43
C GLY A 82 -2.26 12.72 -6.40
N ASP A 83 -2.58 12.76 -5.11
CA ASP A 83 -1.63 12.95 -4.02
C ASP A 83 -1.14 11.63 -3.40
N ALA A 84 -1.70 10.49 -3.81
CA ALA A 84 -1.33 9.19 -3.25
C ALA A 84 0.06 8.75 -3.75
N MET A 85 0.87 8.20 -2.84
CA MET A 85 2.22 7.75 -3.17
C MET A 85 2.17 6.47 -4.03
N ILE A 86 3.09 6.34 -4.99
CA ILE A 86 3.16 5.18 -5.89
C ILE A 86 4.47 4.45 -5.66
N LEU A 87 4.38 3.20 -5.21
CA LEU A 87 5.50 2.28 -5.05
C LEU A 87 5.63 1.39 -6.29
N LYS A 88 6.83 1.36 -6.89
CA LYS A 88 7.08 0.53 -8.06
C LYS A 88 7.79 -0.75 -7.67
N LYS A 89 7.20 -1.90 -8.02
CA LYS A 89 7.81 -3.21 -7.79
C LYS A 89 8.97 -3.46 -8.76
N PRO A 90 10.06 -4.11 -8.30
CA PRO A 90 10.28 -4.60 -6.94
C PRO A 90 10.69 -3.47 -5.97
N TYR A 91 9.97 -3.33 -4.86
CA TYR A 91 10.30 -2.39 -3.78
C TYR A 91 11.08 -3.13 -2.67
N GLY A 92 12.04 -2.44 -2.06
CA GLY A 92 12.90 -2.96 -1.00
C GLY A 92 12.66 -2.29 0.35
N PHE A 93 13.57 -2.55 1.29
CA PHE A 93 13.55 -1.91 2.61
C PHE A 93 13.63 -0.39 2.51
N GLU A 94 14.50 0.13 1.63
CA GLU A 94 14.67 1.58 1.44
C GLU A 94 13.38 2.24 0.96
N ASP A 95 12.68 1.66 -0.02
CA ASP A 95 11.39 2.18 -0.48
C ASP A 95 10.34 2.22 0.65
N LEU A 96 10.27 1.18 1.49
CA LEU A 96 9.37 1.13 2.65
C LEU A 96 9.79 2.12 3.74
N ALA A 97 11.09 2.31 3.94
CA ALA A 97 11.63 3.27 4.90
C ALA A 97 11.31 4.71 4.47
N HIS A 98 11.43 5.01 3.18
CA HIS A 98 11.05 6.29 2.60
C HIS A 98 9.55 6.54 2.65
N LEU A 99 8.74 5.49 2.49
CA LEU A 99 7.29 5.57 2.64
C LEU A 99 6.86 5.93 4.06
N LEU A 100 7.55 5.36 5.05
CA LEU A 100 7.27 5.57 6.47
C LEU A 100 7.90 6.84 7.03
N SER A 101 9.02 7.26 6.44
CA SER A 101 9.67 8.52 6.78
C SER A 101 8.95 9.64 6.04
N ASP A 102 8.29 10.53 6.77
CA ASP A 102 7.60 11.74 6.27
C ASP A 102 8.57 12.78 5.65
N GLU A 103 9.67 12.34 5.04
CA GLU A 103 10.67 13.17 4.39
C GLU A 103 10.26 13.33 2.91
N PRO A 104 9.71 14.50 2.50
CA PRO A 104 9.46 14.75 1.09
C PRO A 104 10.82 14.79 0.37
N ASN A 105 10.96 13.90 -0.62
CA ASN A 105 12.11 13.86 -1.53
C ASN A 105 12.44 15.28 -2.01
N SER A 106 13.47 15.87 -1.42
CA SER A 106 14.04 17.14 -1.84
C SER A 106 15.18 16.81 -2.78
N GLU A 107 14.87 16.71 -4.07
CA GLU A 107 15.86 16.71 -5.16
C GLU A 107 15.44 17.68 -6.26
#